data_AF-A0A2P8D987-F1
#
_entry.id   AF-A0A2P8D987-F1
#
_cell.length_a   1.000
_cell.length_b   1.000
_cell.length_c   1.000
_cell.angle_alpha   90.00
_cell.angle_beta   90.00
_cell.angle_gamma   90.00
#
_symmetry.space_group_name_H-M   'P 1'
#
loop_
_entity.id
_entity.type
_entity.pdbx_description
1 polymer ?
#
loop_
_entity_poly.entity_id
_entity_poly.type
_entity_poly.pdbx_seq_one_letter_code
_entity_poly.pdbx_strand_id
1 'polypeptide(L)'
;MADNVRPISSATTAKARAQAEAHRIGRWAEQIAAELKTIGAVVLACADEAERERARKAGRRAGRIIDRRVRTKILPDGRVGVWDTERGSNPLQARLDEQRANRAISEALANRPPLLSTEDPEGDGPQ
;
A
#
# COMPACT_ATOMS: atom_id res chain seq x y z
N MET A 1 -45.89 33.13 -1.33
CA MET A 1 -44.69 32.57 -0.67
C MET A 1 -44.65 31.10 -1.03
N ALA A 2 -43.73 30.68 -1.89
CA ALA A 2 -43.64 29.29 -2.33
C ALA A 2 -42.78 28.51 -1.33
N ASP A 3 -43.42 27.63 -0.56
CA ASP A 3 -42.76 26.72 0.36
C ASP A 3 -42.04 25.64 -0.47
N ASN A 4 -40.74 25.83 -0.68
CA ASN A 4 -39.87 24.88 -1.37
C ASN A 4 -39.57 23.69 -0.44
N VAL A 5 -40.56 22.82 -0.22
CA VAL A 5 -40.38 21.55 0.48
C VAL A 5 -39.48 20.65 -0.37
N ARG A 6 -38.19 20.57 -0.02
CA ARG A 6 -37.29 19.59 -0.64
C ARG A 6 -37.79 18.17 -0.32
N PRO A 7 -37.86 17.25 -1.30
CA PRO A 7 -38.35 15.90 -1.06
C PRO A 7 -37.43 15.13 -0.09
N ILE A 8 -37.99 14.72 1.06
CA ILE A 8 -37.33 14.02 2.17
C ILE A 8 -36.68 12.68 1.72
N SER A 9 -37.21 12.06 0.67
CA SER A 9 -36.71 10.80 0.07
C SER A 9 -35.24 10.88 -0.44
N SER A 10 -34.78 12.08 -0.80
CA SER A 10 -33.39 12.29 -1.27
C SER A 10 -32.36 12.22 -0.13
N ALA A 11 -32.74 12.60 1.10
CA ALA A 11 -31.83 12.71 2.24
C ALA A 11 -31.44 11.34 2.83
N THR A 12 -32.39 10.40 2.91
CA THR A 12 -32.14 9.01 3.34
C THR A 12 -31.21 8.29 2.37
N THR A 13 -31.38 8.51 1.07
CA THR A 13 -30.53 7.93 0.02
C THR A 13 -29.10 8.48 0.05
N ALA A 14 -28.92 9.79 0.26
CA ALA A 14 -27.60 10.40 0.38
C ALA A 14 -26.84 9.89 1.62
N LYS A 15 -27.53 9.77 2.76
CA LYS A 15 -26.95 9.23 4.00
C LYS A 15 -26.50 7.78 3.85
N ALA A 16 -27.32 6.94 3.22
CA ALA A 16 -26.97 5.54 2.96
C ALA A 16 -25.73 5.41 2.05
N ARG A 17 -25.64 6.25 1.00
CA ARG A 17 -24.45 6.30 0.13
C ARG A 17 -23.19 6.72 0.88
N ALA A 18 -23.29 7.74 1.74
CA ALA A 18 -22.17 8.20 2.55
C ALA A 18 -21.69 7.12 3.54
N GLN A 19 -22.61 6.36 4.15
CA GLN A 19 -22.25 5.24 5.01
C GLN A 19 -21.54 4.12 4.25
N ALA A 20 -22.10 3.69 3.11
CA ALA A 20 -21.48 2.66 2.27
C ALA A 20 -20.06 3.07 1.82
N GLU A 21 -19.86 4.34 1.50
CA GLU A 21 -18.56 4.88 1.14
C GLU A 21 -17.58 4.90 2.33
N ALA A 22 -18.04 5.31 3.51
CA ALA A 22 -17.25 5.28 4.73
C ALA A 22 -16.82 3.85 5.10
N HIS A 23 -17.69 2.86 4.89
CA HIS A 23 -17.36 1.44 5.07
C HIS A 23 -16.31 0.95 4.07
N ARG A 24 -16.40 1.34 2.79
CA ARG A 24 -15.38 1.00 1.79
C ARG A 24 -14.01 1.56 2.17
N ILE A 25 -13.96 2.84 2.54
CA ILE A 25 -12.73 3.50 3.00
C ILE A 25 -12.19 2.83 4.27
N GLY A 26 -13.08 2.41 5.18
CA GLY A 26 -12.72 1.67 6.39
C GLY A 26 -12.00 0.36 6.08
N ARG A 27 -12.58 -0.49 5.22
CA ARG A 27 -11.95 -1.77 4.82
C ARG A 27 -10.60 -1.57 4.15
N TRP A 28 -10.48 -0.57 3.26
CA TRP A 28 -9.18 -0.24 2.67
C TRP A 28 -8.18 0.26 3.71
N ALA A 29 -8.61 1.05 4.69
CA ALA A 29 -7.73 1.53 5.75
C ALA A 29 -7.19 0.38 6.60
N GLU A 30 -8.00 -0.63 6.90
CA GLU A 30 -7.58 -1.84 7.62
C GLU A 30 -6.54 -2.65 6.82
N GLN A 31 -6.77 -2.84 5.52
CA GLN A 31 -5.81 -3.52 4.64
C GLN A 31 -4.49 -2.76 4.55
N ILE A 32 -4.54 -1.45 4.32
CA ILE A 32 -3.35 -0.58 4.29
C ILE A 32 -2.63 -0.63 5.65
N ALA A 33 -3.36 -0.59 6.76
CA ALA A 33 -2.77 -0.67 8.10
C ALA A 33 -2.04 -2.00 8.33
N ALA A 34 -2.59 -3.12 7.84
CA ALA A 34 -1.91 -4.41 7.90
C ALA A 34 -0.60 -4.39 7.12
N GLU A 35 -0.60 -3.88 5.88
CA GLU A 35 0.60 -3.77 5.03
C GLU A 35 1.65 -2.80 5.62
N LEU A 36 1.22 -1.69 6.23
CA LEU A 36 2.13 -0.77 6.89
C LEU A 36 2.79 -1.39 8.12
N LYS A 37 2.09 -2.25 8.87
CA LYS A 37 2.70 -2.97 10.00
C LYS A 37 3.74 -3.99 9.53
N THR A 38 3.53 -4.63 8.38
CA THR A 38 4.40 -5.69 7.87
C THR A 38 5.59 -5.16 7.07
N ILE A 39 5.35 -4.25 6.11
CA ILE A 39 6.31 -3.78 5.10
C ILE A 39 6.70 -2.31 5.34
N GLY A 40 5.84 -1.52 5.99
CA GLY A 40 6.09 -0.10 6.25
C GLY A 40 5.73 0.85 5.11
N ALA A 41 5.42 0.31 3.93
CA ALA A 41 4.95 1.08 2.81
C ALA A 41 3.98 0.24 1.95
N VAL A 42 3.05 0.91 1.28
CA VAL A 42 2.17 0.30 0.29
C VAL A 42 1.98 1.25 -0.88
N VAL A 43 1.90 0.69 -2.08
CA VAL A 43 1.59 1.42 -3.31
C VAL A 43 0.28 0.87 -3.87
N LEU A 44 -0.69 1.75 -4.03
CA LEU A 44 -2.04 1.41 -4.48
C LEU A 44 -2.20 1.84 -5.93
N ALA A 45 -2.56 0.89 -6.80
CA ALA A 45 -3.06 1.21 -8.12
C ALA A 45 -4.46 1.83 -7.99
N CYS A 46 -4.71 2.93 -8.71
CA CYS A 46 -5.99 3.62 -8.71
C CYS A 46 -6.37 3.92 -10.17
N ALA A 47 -7.58 3.54 -10.57
CA ALA A 47 -8.05 3.70 -11.95
C ALA A 47 -8.42 5.16 -12.27
N ASP A 48 -8.92 5.90 -11.29
CA ASP A 48 -9.40 7.26 -11.47
C ASP A 48 -9.04 8.19 -10.28
N GLU A 49 -9.37 9.48 -10.42
CA GLU A 49 -9.14 10.47 -9.35
C GLU A 49 -9.98 10.20 -8.09
N ALA A 50 -11.18 9.64 -8.24
CA ALA A 50 -12.04 9.33 -7.11
C ALA A 50 -11.47 8.17 -6.26
N GLU A 51 -10.85 7.18 -6.88
CA GLU A 51 -10.09 6.12 -6.24
C GLU A 51 -8.84 6.66 -5.57
N ARG A 52 -8.12 7.58 -6.22
CA ARG A 52 -6.97 8.24 -5.61
C ARG A 52 -7.35 8.97 -4.33
N GLU A 53 -8.46 9.72 -4.33
CA GLU A 53 -8.91 10.41 -3.12
C GLU A 53 -9.42 9.43 -2.04
N ARG A 54 -10.11 8.35 -2.43
CA ARG A 54 -10.47 7.25 -1.51
C ARG A 54 -9.23 6.63 -0.87
N ALA A 55 -8.21 6.32 -1.65
CA ALA A 55 -6.94 5.77 -1.18
C ALA A 55 -6.23 6.73 -0.22
N ARG A 56 -6.23 8.04 -0.51
CA ARG A 56 -5.69 9.05 0.42
C ARG A 56 -6.44 9.10 1.74
N LYS A 57 -7.78 9.06 1.71
CA LYS A 57 -8.61 8.99 2.94
C LYS A 57 -8.33 7.72 3.73
N ALA A 58 -8.23 6.58 3.04
CA ALA A 58 -7.91 5.29 3.64
C ALA A 58 -6.52 5.30 4.27
N GLY A 59 -5.50 5.82 3.60
CA GLY A 59 -4.13 5.95 4.13
C GLY A 59 -4.06 6.82 5.39
N ARG A 60 -4.76 7.96 5.42
CA ARG A 60 -4.87 8.79 6.63
C ARG A 60 -5.54 8.04 7.79
N ARG A 61 -6.57 7.26 7.50
CA ARG A 61 -7.26 6.44 8.51
C ARG A 61 -6.39 5.27 8.97
N ALA A 62 -5.60 4.67 8.08
CA ALA A 62 -4.66 3.60 8.41
C ALA A 62 -3.60 4.08 9.41
N GLY A 63 -3.06 5.29 9.25
CA GLY A 63 -2.15 5.90 10.23
C GLY A 63 -2.75 5.97 11.64
N ARG A 64 -4.05 6.28 11.76
CA ARG A 64 -4.77 6.25 13.05
C ARG A 64 -4.97 4.83 13.59
N ILE A 65 -5.16 3.84 12.72
CA ILE A 65 -5.32 2.43 13.13
C ILE A 65 -4.00 1.87 13.70
N ILE A 66 -2.87 2.28 13.14
CA ILE A 66 -1.54 1.82 13.59
C ILE A 66 -0.91 2.71 14.65
N ASP A 67 -1.57 3.82 15.00
CA ASP A 67 -1.09 4.87 15.91
C ASP A 67 0.30 5.42 15.53
N ARG A 68 0.50 5.71 14.24
CA ARG A 68 1.76 6.25 13.70
C ARG A 68 1.53 7.28 12.61
N ARG A 69 2.51 8.17 12.43
CA ARG A 69 2.48 9.13 11.31
C ARG A 69 2.71 8.43 9.98
N VAL A 70 1.78 8.66 9.07
CA VAL A 70 1.82 8.12 7.70
C VAL A 70 1.80 9.27 6.72
N ARG A 71 2.65 9.19 5.71
CA ARG A 71 2.65 10.11 4.57
C ARG A 71 2.02 9.44 3.36
N THR A 72 1.20 10.20 2.65
CA THR A 72 0.53 9.73 1.43
C THR A 72 0.82 10.69 0.28
N LYS A 73 1.23 10.17 -0.87
CA LYS A 73 1.54 10.97 -2.06
C LYS A 73 1.07 10.25 -3.32
N ILE A 74 0.62 11.03 -4.30
CA ILE A 74 0.39 10.54 -5.67
C ILE A 74 1.78 10.44 -6.33
N LEU A 75 2.10 9.27 -6.84
CA LEU A 75 3.33 8.97 -7.56
C LEU A 75 3.22 9.44 -9.03
N PRO A 76 4.34 9.67 -9.74
CA PRO A 76 4.32 10.17 -11.13
C PRO A 76 3.56 9.26 -12.11
N ASP A 77 3.45 7.97 -11.81
CA ASP A 77 2.71 6.98 -12.58
C ASP A 77 1.20 6.93 -12.26
N GLY A 78 0.70 7.88 -11.45
CA GLY A 78 -0.70 7.98 -11.05
C GLY A 78 -1.11 7.07 -9.88
N ARG A 79 -0.20 6.26 -9.33
CA ARG A 79 -0.49 5.41 -8.15
C ARG A 79 -0.45 6.23 -6.86
N VAL A 80 -1.03 5.70 -5.79
CA VAL A 80 -0.97 6.32 -4.45
C VAL A 80 0.01 5.54 -3.57
N GLY A 81 1.13 6.19 -3.23
CA GLY A 81 2.08 5.68 -2.25
C GLY A 81 1.68 6.11 -0.84
N VAL A 82 1.72 5.18 0.10
CA VAL A 82 1.47 5.39 1.53
C VAL A 82 2.64 4.79 2.31
N TRP A 83 3.30 5.54 3.18
CA TRP A 83 4.44 5.05 3.96
C TRP A 83 4.44 5.53 5.41
N ASP A 84 4.84 4.63 6.32
CA ASP A 84 5.08 4.91 7.73
C ASP A 84 6.38 5.70 7.89
N THR A 85 6.28 6.95 8.35
CA THR A 85 7.44 7.83 8.50
C THR A 85 8.23 7.57 9.79
N GLU A 86 7.66 6.81 10.72
CA GLU A 86 8.24 6.55 12.05
C GLU A 86 8.85 5.15 12.15
N ARG A 87 8.70 4.31 11.12
CA ARG A 87 9.21 2.93 11.14
C ARG A 87 10.73 2.83 11.39
N GLY A 88 11.50 3.76 10.82
CA GLY A 88 12.96 3.81 10.99
C GLY A 88 13.44 4.42 12.30
N SER A 89 12.56 5.07 13.09
CA SER A 89 12.95 5.67 14.37
C SER A 89 12.96 4.67 15.53
N ASN A 90 12.30 3.52 15.38
CA ASN A 90 12.31 2.46 16.38
C ASN A 90 13.46 1.46 16.12
N PRO A 91 14.51 1.43 16.95
CA PRO A 91 15.68 0.58 16.71
C PRO A 91 15.39 -0.92 16.79
N LEU A 92 14.37 -1.33 17.56
CA LEU A 92 13.95 -2.73 17.62
C LEU A 92 13.25 -3.15 16.33
N GLN A 93 12.40 -2.28 15.78
CA GLN A 93 11.72 -2.53 14.51
C GLN A 93 12.72 -2.62 13.35
N ALA A 94 13.72 -1.73 13.32
CA ALA A 94 14.78 -1.74 12.32
C ALA A 94 15.56 -3.07 12.31
N ARG A 95 15.93 -3.60 13.48
CA ARG A 95 16.58 -4.91 13.60
C ARG A 95 15.71 -6.06 13.12
N LEU A 96 14.41 -6.04 13.46
CA LEU A 96 13.48 -7.07 12.99
C LEU A 96 13.28 -7.02 11.48
N ASP A 97 13.23 -5.82 10.90
CA ASP A 97 13.11 -5.62 9.46
C ASP A 97 14.36 -6.09 8.72
N GLU A 98 15.55 -5.81 9.28
CA GLU A 98 16.83 -6.33 8.76
C GLU A 98 16.87 -7.87 8.79
N GLN A 99 16.46 -8.49 9.89
CA GLN A 99 16.39 -9.95 9.99
C GLN A 99 15.41 -10.55 8.96
N ARG A 100 14.24 -9.93 8.77
CA ARG A 100 13.26 -10.37 7.78
C ARG A 100 13.80 -10.22 6.36
N ALA A 101 14.45 -9.10 6.05
CA ALA A 101 15.05 -8.86 4.75
C ALA A 101 16.15 -9.89 4.45
N ASN A 102 17.04 -10.14 5.41
CA ASN A 102 18.10 -11.15 5.27
C ASN A 102 17.52 -12.54 5.03
N ARG A 103 16.49 -12.93 5.79
CA ARG A 103 15.80 -14.21 5.58
C ARG A 103 15.18 -14.32 4.18
N ALA A 104 14.48 -13.28 3.72
CA ALA A 104 13.88 -13.27 2.39
C ALA A 104 14.94 -13.36 1.27
N ILE A 105 16.09 -12.70 1.44
CA ILE A 105 17.23 -12.81 0.52
C ILE A 105 17.79 -14.24 0.52
N SER A 106 18.00 -14.84 1.70
CA SER A 106 18.47 -16.23 1.82
C SER A 106 17.51 -17.22 1.16
N GLU A 107 16.20 -17.08 1.39
CA GLU A 107 15.18 -17.93 0.77
C GLU A 107 15.13 -17.76 -0.76
N ALA A 108 15.26 -16.52 -1.26
CA ALA A 108 15.30 -16.25 -2.68
C ALA A 108 16.57 -16.83 -3.36
N LEU A 109 17.71 -16.77 -2.69
CA LEU A 109 18.96 -17.37 -3.17
C LEU A 109 18.90 -18.90 -3.17
N ALA A 110 18.32 -19.51 -2.13
CA ALA A 110 18.17 -20.96 -2.04
C ALA A 110 17.25 -21.54 -3.12
N ASN A 111 16.24 -20.77 -3.55
CA ASN A 111 15.30 -21.16 -4.61
C ASN A 111 15.76 -20.76 -6.02
N ARG A 112 16.91 -20.09 -6.16
CA ARG A 112 17.43 -19.68 -7.45
C ARG A 112 18.06 -20.90 -8.15
N PRO A 113 17.64 -21.26 -9.37
CA PRO A 113 18.37 -22.26 -10.14
C PRO A 113 19.82 -21.78 -10.32
N PRO A 114 20.80 -22.71 -10.37
CA PRO A 114 22.18 -22.32 -10.61
C PRO A 114 22.24 -21.44 -11.86
N LEU A 115 22.90 -20.29 -11.74
CA LEU A 115 23.25 -19.50 -12.92
C LEU A 115 24.02 -20.45 -13.82
N LEU A 116 23.44 -20.81 -14.97
CA LEU A 116 24.13 -21.55 -16.01
C LEU A 116 25.47 -20.87 -16.20
N SER A 117 26.53 -21.62 -15.87
CA SER A 117 27.91 -21.29 -16.18
C SER A 117 27.94 -20.77 -17.59
N THR A 118 28.28 -19.48 -17.76
CA THR A 118 28.83 -19.00 -19.01
C THR A 118 29.98 -19.93 -19.32
N GLU A 119 29.78 -20.76 -20.33
CA GLU A 119 30.83 -21.56 -20.95
C GLU A 119 32.04 -20.66 -21.12
N ASP A 120 33.18 -21.07 -20.53
CA ASP A 120 34.46 -20.47 -20.85
C ASP A 120 34.60 -20.51 -22.38
N PRO A 121 34.89 -19.39 -23.07
CA PRO A 121 35.15 -19.40 -24.50
C PRO A 121 36.57 -19.94 -24.79
N GLU A 122 36.95 -21.04 -24.15
CA GLU A 122 38.22 -21.72 -24.36
C GLU A 122 37.96 -23.21 -24.57
N GLY A 123 37.64 -23.61 -25.81
CA GLY A 123 37.65 -25.02 -26.16
C GLY A 123 36.84 -25.40 -27.39
N ASP A 124 37.34 -25.04 -28.58
CA ASP A 124 37.42 -25.87 -29.79
C ASP A 124 37.69 -24.94 -30.98
N GLY A 125 38.72 -25.11 -31.80
CA GLY A 125 39.61 -26.23 -32.04
C GLY A 125 40.34 -25.94 -33.36
N PRO A 126 40.66 -26.93 -34.20
CA PRO A 126 41.98 -27.53 -34.32
C PRO A 126 42.73 -27.19 -35.63
N GLN A 127 44.02 -27.57 -35.65
CA GLN A 127 45.00 -27.68 -36.74
C GLN A 127 45.87 -26.45 -37.07
#